data_AF-A0A937NDA6-F1
#
_entry.id   AF-A0A937NDA6-F1
#
_cell.length_a   1.000
_cell.length_b   1.000
_cell.length_c   1.000
_cell.angle_alpha   90.00
_cell.angle_beta   90.00
_cell.angle_gamma   90.00
#
_symmetry.space_group_name_H-M   'P 1'
#
loop_
_entity.id
_entity.type
_entity.pdbx_description
1 polymer ?
#
loop_
_entity_poly.entity_id
_entity_poly.type
_entity_poly.pdbx_seq_one_letter_code
_entity_poly.pdbx_strand_id
1 'polypeptide(L)'
;MNAQRCYPALSIVVVLVLAGFTTAAEDKAATDEVKKVSSASELTMVANRAKPGDVIVVGNGRYDGWRARIPCKGNENQPIVIQPETAMGVTFTGVTQLDITGSHIVMKGFRFDGCELKTTPVALNGAQYCRVTDCHFSDIKPGKSPSYAALWIQNNAADNRVDHCTFKNIAGRSVQVRIRNKTDLPLRNRIDHNFFSDTPNKGANGRETLQVGHDQAKHGEMAPKTLVEYNVFLRCNGENEIVSNKSSGNVYRHNYLRDCNPGWFHLRGGSHCVVDGNRIENCQGGIAVHGTHHRIINNVIANSKGPKEREGIMLQFGTAKGPSAHYQATGNCLVANNTLVDTRGIRAGACHNLPATPYENRIVNNIIVGDALLRDVEFVPDTVVENNLFHPTGKARLGFAGKNAVIADPLFRNPAQGDYRVRPESPAIGKGRILEPNAKAPAIGASTDLLVDDILEEVGKPSSADGVRESSTHAGKRQFQHPSQGEQP
;
A
#
# COMPACT_ATOMS: atom_id res chain seq x y z
N MET A 1 -2.07 110.03 -14.66
CA MET A 1 -1.19 108.85 -14.56
C MET A 1 -1.13 108.45 -13.09
N ASN A 2 -1.57 107.25 -12.71
CA ASN A 2 -1.25 106.64 -11.40
C ASN A 2 -0.96 105.16 -11.65
N ALA A 3 0.29 104.79 -11.43
CA ALA A 3 0.86 103.50 -11.80
C ALA A 3 0.81 102.50 -10.63
N GLN A 4 0.47 101.27 -11.00
CA GLN A 4 0.35 100.08 -10.18
C GLN A 4 1.70 99.57 -9.65
N ARG A 5 1.66 98.92 -8.47
CA ARG A 5 2.67 97.99 -7.97
C ARG A 5 2.10 96.57 -8.03
N CYS A 6 2.92 95.63 -8.53
CA CYS A 6 2.68 94.19 -8.53
C CYS A 6 3.48 93.51 -7.40
N TYR A 7 2.91 92.43 -6.85
CA TYR A 7 3.57 91.42 -6.01
C TYR A 7 3.75 90.10 -6.80
N PRO A 8 4.77 89.27 -6.53
CA PRO A 8 4.91 87.96 -7.15
C PRO A 8 4.32 86.81 -6.32
N ALA A 9 4.06 85.71 -7.04
CA ALA A 9 3.26 84.55 -6.67
C ALA A 9 4.04 83.43 -5.95
N LEU A 10 3.29 82.61 -5.19
CA LEU A 10 3.73 81.36 -4.55
C LEU A 10 2.99 80.17 -5.21
N SER A 11 3.74 79.17 -5.65
CA SER A 11 3.22 77.96 -6.34
C SER A 11 2.60 76.96 -5.36
N ILE A 12 1.39 76.46 -5.66
CA ILE A 12 0.74 75.35 -4.94
C ILE A 12 0.60 74.17 -5.92
N VAL A 13 1.13 73.02 -5.51
CA VAL A 13 1.02 71.72 -6.20
C VAL A 13 -0.33 71.08 -5.84
N VAL A 14 -1.13 70.75 -6.85
CA VAL A 14 -2.41 70.04 -6.71
C VAL A 14 -2.16 68.54 -6.86
N VAL A 15 -2.46 67.76 -5.80
CA VAL A 15 -2.50 66.30 -5.83
C VAL A 15 -3.90 65.85 -6.22
N LEU A 16 -4.03 65.20 -7.38
CA LEU A 16 -5.26 64.56 -7.85
C LEU A 16 -5.48 63.23 -7.13
N VAL A 17 -6.56 63.11 -6.36
CA VAL A 17 -7.04 61.85 -5.80
C VAL A 17 -8.01 61.22 -6.80
N LEU A 18 -7.56 60.17 -7.50
CA LEU A 18 -8.40 59.31 -8.33
C LEU A 18 -9.11 58.29 -7.43
N ALA A 19 -10.41 58.49 -7.21
CA ALA A 19 -11.29 57.50 -6.59
C ALA A 19 -11.51 56.33 -7.57
N GLY A 20 -10.81 55.22 -7.36
CA GLY A 20 -11.07 53.97 -8.07
C GLY A 20 -12.38 53.34 -7.60
N PHE A 21 -13.40 53.35 -8.44
CA PHE A 21 -14.56 52.48 -8.28
C PHE A 21 -14.09 51.03 -8.49
N THR A 22 -13.92 50.28 -7.40
CA THR A 22 -13.79 48.83 -7.46
C THR A 22 -15.20 48.26 -7.62
N THR A 23 -15.53 47.78 -8.81
CA THR A 23 -16.67 46.85 -8.95
C THR A 23 -16.27 45.58 -8.22
N ALA A 24 -16.83 45.36 -7.04
CA ALA A 24 -16.83 44.04 -6.42
C ALA A 24 -17.46 43.08 -7.44
N ALA A 25 -16.62 42.25 -8.07
CA ALA A 25 -17.11 41.07 -8.74
C ALA A 25 -17.78 40.24 -7.64
N GLU A 26 -19.10 40.14 -7.66
CA GLU A 26 -19.82 39.16 -6.87
C GLU A 26 -19.21 37.79 -7.23
N ASP A 27 -18.47 37.21 -6.29
CA ASP A 27 -18.14 35.80 -6.32
C ASP A 27 -19.48 35.06 -6.32
N LYS A 28 -19.95 34.69 -7.51
CA LYS A 28 -21.06 33.73 -7.64
C LYS A 28 -20.60 32.50 -6.87
N ALA A 29 -21.20 32.28 -5.70
CA ALA A 29 -21.09 31.03 -4.98
C ALA A 29 -21.25 29.89 -6.01
N ALA A 30 -20.21 29.06 -6.14
CA ALA A 30 -20.23 27.92 -7.03
C ALA A 30 -21.41 27.04 -6.60
N THR A 31 -22.50 27.09 -7.37
CA THR A 31 -23.62 26.19 -7.16
C THR A 31 -23.16 24.82 -7.66
N ASP A 32 -23.08 23.84 -6.76
CA ASP A 32 -22.78 22.44 -7.09
C ASP A 32 -23.76 21.94 -8.17
N GLU A 33 -23.37 22.02 -9.44
CA GLU A 33 -24.26 21.71 -10.55
C GLU A 33 -24.29 20.19 -10.72
N VAL A 34 -25.47 19.60 -10.52
CA VAL A 34 -25.70 18.18 -10.76
C VAL A 34 -25.83 17.92 -12.27
N LYS A 35 -24.86 17.22 -12.85
CA LYS A 35 -24.78 16.90 -14.28
C LYS A 35 -25.10 15.44 -14.50
N LYS A 36 -26.33 15.14 -14.95
CA LYS A 36 -26.77 13.76 -15.22
C LYS A 36 -26.20 13.25 -16.55
N VAL A 37 -25.74 11.99 -16.56
CA VAL A 37 -25.25 11.28 -17.76
C VAL A 37 -25.78 9.85 -17.80
N SER A 38 -25.95 9.31 -19.00
CA SER A 38 -26.50 7.97 -19.24
C SER A 38 -25.72 7.17 -20.29
N SER A 39 -24.63 7.72 -20.82
CA SER A 39 -23.74 7.08 -21.79
C SER A 39 -22.28 7.48 -21.58
N ALA A 40 -21.35 6.67 -22.10
CA ALA A 40 -19.92 6.94 -22.03
C ALA A 40 -19.49 8.24 -22.77
N SER A 41 -20.17 8.56 -23.88
CA SER A 41 -19.95 9.78 -24.65
C SER A 41 -20.42 11.02 -23.87
N GLU A 42 -21.59 10.96 -23.23
CA GLU A 42 -22.07 12.01 -22.33
C GLU A 42 -21.14 12.21 -21.14
N LEU A 43 -20.71 11.12 -20.48
CA LEU A 43 -19.74 11.21 -19.39
C LEU A 43 -18.45 11.93 -19.83
N THR A 44 -17.90 11.56 -20.99
CA THR A 44 -16.71 12.22 -21.53
C THR A 44 -16.99 13.69 -21.84
N MET A 45 -18.12 14.02 -22.47
CA MET A 45 -18.49 15.39 -22.82
C MET A 45 -18.68 16.28 -21.58
N VAL A 46 -19.38 15.78 -20.57
CA VAL A 46 -19.63 16.46 -19.30
C VAL A 46 -18.32 16.63 -18.54
N ALA A 47 -17.49 15.58 -18.42
CA ALA A 47 -16.20 15.67 -17.77
C ALA A 47 -15.26 16.72 -18.42
N ASN A 48 -15.29 16.87 -19.75
CA ASN A 48 -14.50 17.93 -20.41
C ASN A 48 -14.93 19.36 -20.04
N ARG A 49 -16.14 19.55 -19.51
CA ARG A 49 -16.72 20.86 -19.17
C ARG A 49 -16.96 21.05 -17.67
N ALA A 50 -16.69 20.02 -16.87
CA ALA A 50 -16.91 20.05 -15.44
C ALA A 50 -15.91 21.01 -14.76
N LYS A 51 -16.42 21.80 -13.82
CA LYS A 51 -15.73 22.78 -13.01
C LYS A 51 -15.56 22.22 -11.59
N PRO A 52 -14.60 22.74 -10.81
CA PRO A 52 -14.47 22.37 -9.40
C PRO A 52 -15.80 22.49 -8.65
N GLY A 53 -16.15 21.46 -7.87
CA GLY A 53 -17.40 21.35 -7.11
C GLY A 53 -18.54 20.64 -7.83
N ASP A 54 -18.46 20.47 -9.15
CA ASP A 54 -19.52 19.79 -9.89
C ASP A 54 -19.72 18.32 -9.45
N VAL A 55 -20.97 17.87 -9.51
CA VAL A 55 -21.34 16.47 -9.28
C VAL A 55 -21.85 15.87 -10.58
N ILE A 56 -21.13 14.90 -11.13
CA ILE A 56 -21.54 14.11 -12.29
C ILE A 56 -22.30 12.87 -11.80
N VAL A 57 -23.59 12.80 -12.10
CA VAL A 57 -24.47 11.70 -11.70
C VAL A 57 -24.71 10.77 -12.87
N VAL A 58 -24.32 9.52 -12.74
CA VAL A 58 -24.64 8.47 -13.71
C VAL A 58 -26.02 7.90 -13.37
N GLY A 59 -26.96 7.97 -14.31
CA GLY A 59 -28.30 7.41 -14.13
C GLY A 59 -28.25 5.91 -13.79
N ASN A 60 -29.22 5.42 -13.03
CA ASN A 60 -29.24 3.99 -12.67
C ASN A 60 -29.29 3.09 -13.91
N GLY A 61 -28.55 1.99 -13.89
CA GLY A 61 -28.54 1.07 -15.03
C GLY A 61 -27.40 0.07 -15.04
N ARG A 62 -27.45 -0.82 -16.04
CA ARG A 62 -26.39 -1.77 -16.37
C ARG A 62 -25.80 -1.38 -17.73
N TYR A 63 -24.51 -1.10 -17.75
CA TYR A 63 -23.81 -0.47 -18.87
C TYR A 63 -22.71 -1.39 -19.40
N ASP A 64 -22.91 -1.94 -20.59
CA ASP A 64 -21.96 -2.85 -21.21
C ASP A 64 -20.92 -2.09 -22.04
N GLY A 65 -19.64 -2.39 -21.82
CA GLY A 65 -18.55 -1.95 -22.68
C GLY A 65 -18.26 -0.44 -22.68
N TRP A 66 -18.57 0.27 -21.58
CA TRP A 66 -18.34 1.71 -21.50
C TRP A 66 -16.87 2.06 -21.63
N ARG A 67 -16.55 3.03 -22.49
CA ARG A 67 -15.20 3.58 -22.65
C ARG A 67 -15.25 5.09 -22.57
N ALA A 68 -14.75 5.64 -21.48
CA ALA A 68 -14.79 7.07 -21.22
C ALA A 68 -13.44 7.56 -20.69
N ARG A 69 -13.00 8.72 -21.19
CA ARG A 69 -11.90 9.47 -20.61
C ARG A 69 -12.48 10.56 -19.73
N ILE A 70 -11.92 10.73 -18.53
CA ILE A 70 -12.39 11.65 -17.50
C ILE A 70 -11.24 12.62 -17.19
N PRO A 71 -11.12 13.74 -17.93
CA PRO A 71 -9.99 14.68 -17.82
C PRO A 71 -10.27 15.88 -16.90
N CYS A 72 -11.42 15.91 -16.22
CA CYS A 72 -11.85 17.06 -15.41
C CYS A 72 -10.86 17.41 -14.29
N LYS A 73 -10.87 18.66 -13.86
CA LYS A 73 -9.95 19.15 -12.82
C LYS A 73 -10.75 19.89 -11.75
N GLY A 74 -10.94 19.24 -10.62
CA GLY A 74 -11.39 19.90 -9.39
C GLY A 74 -10.24 20.65 -8.72
N ASN A 75 -10.48 21.10 -7.50
CA ASN A 75 -9.43 21.60 -6.61
C ASN A 75 -9.55 20.94 -5.22
N GLU A 76 -8.61 21.25 -4.32
CA GLU A 76 -8.54 20.63 -2.98
C GLU A 76 -9.84 20.81 -2.17
N ASN A 77 -10.48 21.97 -2.27
CA ASN A 77 -11.68 22.30 -1.50
C ASN A 77 -12.97 21.94 -2.23
N GLN A 78 -12.91 21.77 -3.56
CA GLN A 78 -14.04 21.54 -4.44
C GLN A 78 -13.68 20.44 -5.45
N PRO A 79 -13.56 19.18 -4.98
CA PRO A 79 -13.35 18.06 -5.88
C PRO A 79 -14.56 17.89 -6.81
N ILE A 80 -14.33 17.27 -7.97
CA ILE A 80 -15.43 16.86 -8.85
C ILE A 80 -15.85 15.45 -8.44
N VAL A 81 -17.11 15.27 -8.10
CA VAL A 81 -17.65 13.97 -7.65
C VAL A 81 -18.32 13.28 -8.81
N ILE A 82 -17.98 12.01 -9.05
CA ILE A 82 -18.63 11.14 -10.02
C ILE A 82 -19.26 9.99 -9.25
N GLN A 83 -20.58 9.88 -9.31
CA GLN A 83 -21.35 8.93 -8.50
C GLN A 83 -22.58 8.40 -9.24
N PRO A 84 -23.16 7.25 -8.84
CA PRO A 84 -24.45 6.81 -9.35
C PRO A 84 -25.60 7.67 -8.81
N GLU A 85 -26.75 7.65 -9.49
CA GLU A 85 -27.98 8.32 -9.06
C GLU A 85 -28.51 7.77 -7.73
N THR A 86 -28.42 6.46 -7.53
CA THR A 86 -28.66 5.80 -6.24
C THR A 86 -27.44 4.99 -5.86
N ALA A 87 -27.17 4.85 -4.55
CA ALA A 87 -26.04 4.05 -4.08
C ALA A 87 -26.09 2.65 -4.69
N MET A 88 -24.98 2.22 -5.32
CA MET A 88 -24.89 0.95 -6.04
C MET A 88 -25.89 0.79 -7.19
N GLY A 89 -26.55 1.85 -7.67
CA GLY A 89 -27.54 1.79 -8.75
C GLY A 89 -26.96 1.63 -10.16
N VAL A 90 -25.63 1.72 -10.30
CA VAL A 90 -24.92 1.66 -11.58
C VAL A 90 -23.96 0.48 -11.61
N THR A 91 -24.10 -0.35 -12.65
CA THR A 91 -23.23 -1.50 -12.90
C THR A 91 -22.60 -1.43 -14.27
N PHE A 92 -21.27 -1.43 -14.33
CA PHE A 92 -20.50 -1.58 -15.57
C PHE A 92 -20.16 -3.05 -15.83
N THR A 93 -20.20 -3.46 -17.11
CA THR A 93 -19.99 -4.85 -17.55
C THR A 93 -19.17 -4.92 -18.83
N GLY A 94 -18.83 -6.14 -19.26
CA GLY A 94 -18.14 -6.36 -20.54
C GLY A 94 -16.78 -5.66 -20.61
N VAL A 95 -16.39 -5.19 -21.79
CA VAL A 95 -15.08 -4.56 -22.00
C VAL A 95 -15.12 -3.07 -21.62
N THR A 96 -15.21 -2.79 -20.32
CA THR A 96 -15.29 -1.43 -19.75
C THR A 96 -13.91 -0.81 -19.50
N GLN A 97 -13.76 0.49 -19.75
CA GLN A 97 -12.57 1.30 -19.47
C GLN A 97 -12.96 2.74 -19.07
N LEU A 98 -12.86 3.06 -17.80
CA LEU A 98 -12.96 4.43 -17.27
C LEU A 98 -11.56 4.95 -16.95
N ASP A 99 -11.07 5.87 -17.77
CA ASP A 99 -9.71 6.40 -17.69
C ASP A 99 -9.71 7.80 -17.06
N ILE A 100 -9.36 7.87 -15.78
CA ILE A 100 -9.25 9.11 -15.02
C ILE A 100 -7.87 9.70 -15.31
N THR A 101 -7.86 10.85 -16.00
CA THR A 101 -6.63 11.55 -16.41
C THR A 101 -6.54 12.98 -15.87
N GLY A 102 -7.47 13.35 -14.99
CA GLY A 102 -7.61 14.68 -14.42
C GLY A 102 -7.05 14.78 -13.01
N SER A 103 -7.58 15.72 -12.22
CA SER A 103 -7.14 15.94 -10.84
C SER A 103 -8.28 16.30 -9.90
N HIS A 104 -8.15 15.97 -8.61
CA HIS A 104 -9.19 16.25 -7.61
C HIS A 104 -10.56 15.68 -8.00
N ILE A 105 -10.57 14.42 -8.41
CA ILE A 105 -11.78 13.66 -8.78
C ILE A 105 -12.06 12.62 -7.72
N VAL A 106 -13.31 12.52 -7.27
CA VAL A 106 -13.79 11.44 -6.41
C VAL A 106 -14.77 10.57 -7.21
N MET A 107 -14.35 9.36 -7.57
CA MET A 107 -15.23 8.35 -8.18
C MET A 107 -15.74 7.42 -7.09
N LYS A 108 -17.07 7.35 -6.87
CA LYS A 108 -17.62 6.55 -5.78
C LYS A 108 -18.90 5.77 -6.09
N GLY A 109 -19.10 4.65 -5.40
CA GLY A 109 -20.39 3.94 -5.36
C GLY A 109 -20.74 3.09 -6.58
N PHE A 110 -19.77 2.77 -7.45
CA PHE A 110 -20.01 2.03 -8.69
C PHE A 110 -19.80 0.52 -8.53
N ARG A 111 -20.56 -0.27 -9.29
CA ARG A 111 -20.30 -1.70 -9.49
C ARG A 111 -19.59 -1.94 -10.83
N PHE A 112 -18.59 -2.81 -10.83
CA PHE A 112 -17.93 -3.39 -12.00
C PHE A 112 -18.09 -4.90 -11.90
N ASP A 113 -19.09 -5.44 -12.60
CA ASP A 113 -19.56 -6.80 -12.42
C ASP A 113 -19.47 -7.58 -13.73
N GLY A 114 -18.59 -8.58 -13.78
CA GLY A 114 -18.39 -9.37 -14.99
C GLY A 114 -17.64 -8.62 -16.11
N CYS A 115 -16.91 -7.54 -15.80
CA CYS A 115 -16.06 -6.89 -16.78
C CYS A 115 -14.94 -7.83 -17.25
N GLU A 116 -14.45 -7.61 -18.47
CA GLU A 116 -13.40 -8.42 -19.09
C GLU A 116 -12.06 -7.68 -19.09
N LEU A 117 -11.01 -8.33 -18.58
CA LEU A 117 -9.64 -7.79 -18.57
C LEU A 117 -8.96 -7.75 -19.97
N LYS A 118 -9.73 -7.57 -21.03
CA LYS A 118 -9.22 -7.14 -22.36
C LYS A 118 -8.73 -5.69 -22.34
N THR A 119 -9.18 -4.94 -21.34
CA THR A 119 -8.74 -3.61 -20.92
C THR A 119 -8.87 -3.54 -19.39
N THR A 120 -8.47 -2.43 -18.78
CA THR A 120 -8.63 -2.21 -17.33
C THR A 120 -9.92 -1.42 -17.06
N PRO A 121 -10.84 -1.94 -16.22
CA PRO A 121 -12.09 -1.26 -15.85
C PRO A 121 -11.89 0.18 -15.35
N VAL A 122 -10.93 0.40 -14.45
CA VAL A 122 -10.62 1.73 -13.90
C VAL A 122 -9.13 2.01 -13.95
N ALA A 123 -8.73 3.14 -14.54
CA ALA A 123 -7.34 3.57 -14.53
C ALA A 123 -7.21 4.99 -13.96
N LEU A 124 -6.31 5.14 -12.99
CA LEU A 124 -5.72 6.41 -12.57
C LEU A 124 -4.46 6.61 -13.41
N ASN A 125 -4.56 7.44 -14.43
CA ASN A 125 -3.60 7.52 -15.53
C ASN A 125 -3.12 8.96 -15.71
N GLY A 126 -2.01 9.32 -15.08
CA GLY A 126 -1.65 10.74 -14.89
C GLY A 126 -2.57 11.45 -13.91
N ALA A 127 -3.47 10.72 -13.25
CA ALA A 127 -4.38 11.28 -12.27
C ALA A 127 -3.62 11.81 -11.05
N GLN A 128 -3.97 13.00 -10.60
CA GLN A 128 -3.36 13.61 -9.43
C GLN A 128 -4.41 13.94 -8.39
N TYR A 129 -4.19 13.58 -7.13
CA TYR A 129 -5.13 13.90 -6.07
C TYR A 129 -6.54 13.35 -6.40
N CYS A 130 -6.66 12.12 -6.92
CA CYS A 130 -7.95 11.49 -7.17
C CYS A 130 -8.24 10.38 -6.15
N ARG A 131 -9.52 10.09 -5.93
CA ARG A 131 -9.99 9.06 -5.01
C ARG A 131 -10.96 8.12 -5.71
N VAL A 132 -10.72 6.81 -5.60
CA VAL A 132 -11.67 5.76 -5.99
C VAL A 132 -12.14 5.10 -4.70
N THR A 133 -13.41 5.26 -4.36
CA THR A 133 -13.95 4.80 -3.07
C THR A 133 -15.31 4.12 -3.19
N ASP A 134 -15.68 3.28 -2.23
CA ASP A 134 -16.98 2.58 -2.17
C ASP A 134 -17.38 1.88 -3.49
N CYS A 135 -16.39 1.37 -4.24
CA CYS A 135 -16.64 0.68 -5.51
C CYS A 135 -16.52 -0.84 -5.33
N HIS A 136 -17.35 -1.58 -6.05
CA HIS A 136 -17.38 -3.04 -6.00
C HIS A 136 -16.96 -3.63 -7.34
N PHE A 137 -15.83 -4.32 -7.35
CA PHE A 137 -15.35 -5.10 -8.48
C PHE A 137 -15.65 -6.57 -8.19
N SER A 138 -16.51 -7.20 -8.99
CA SER A 138 -16.93 -8.59 -8.81
C SER A 138 -16.86 -9.38 -10.11
N ASP A 139 -16.47 -10.65 -9.99
CA ASP A 139 -16.58 -11.64 -11.07
C ASP A 139 -15.87 -11.20 -12.36
N ILE A 140 -14.77 -10.45 -12.21
CA ILE A 140 -14.00 -9.90 -13.32
C ILE A 140 -13.37 -11.06 -14.09
N LYS A 141 -13.69 -11.14 -15.38
CA LYS A 141 -13.31 -12.22 -16.29
C LYS A 141 -11.85 -12.08 -16.73
N PRO A 142 -11.15 -13.20 -16.98
CA PRO A 142 -9.76 -13.18 -17.42
C PRO A 142 -9.61 -12.43 -18.75
N GLY A 143 -8.43 -11.83 -18.91
CA GLY A 143 -8.13 -10.91 -19.99
C GLY A 143 -7.28 -11.47 -21.12
N LYS A 144 -6.76 -10.56 -21.95
CA LYS A 144 -5.72 -10.87 -22.96
C LYS A 144 -4.44 -11.45 -22.33
N SER A 145 -4.19 -11.08 -21.08
CA SER A 145 -3.09 -11.61 -20.26
C SER A 145 -3.58 -11.63 -18.81
N PRO A 146 -3.16 -12.62 -17.99
CA PRO A 146 -3.42 -12.58 -16.55
C PRO A 146 -2.88 -11.30 -15.90
N SER A 147 -1.87 -10.66 -16.51
CA SER A 147 -1.21 -9.46 -15.98
C SER A 147 -2.04 -8.17 -15.96
N TYR A 148 -3.28 -8.19 -16.45
CA TYR A 148 -4.15 -7.02 -16.35
C TYR A 148 -4.74 -6.92 -14.93
N ALA A 149 -5.08 -5.70 -14.51
CA ALA A 149 -5.71 -5.45 -13.22
C ALA A 149 -7.14 -4.91 -13.41
N ALA A 150 -7.99 -5.10 -12.40
CA ALA A 150 -9.27 -4.40 -12.32
C ALA A 150 -9.08 -2.88 -12.17
N LEU A 151 -8.04 -2.47 -11.43
CA LEU A 151 -7.66 -1.08 -11.25
C LEU A 151 -6.15 -0.85 -11.46
N TRP A 152 -5.81 0.15 -12.29
CA TRP A 152 -4.43 0.59 -12.50
C TRP A 152 -4.16 1.97 -11.91
N ILE A 153 -2.99 2.14 -11.33
CA ILE A 153 -2.39 3.44 -11.02
C ILE A 153 -1.09 3.55 -11.82
N GLN A 154 -1.01 4.47 -12.77
CA GLN A 154 0.05 4.49 -13.78
C GLN A 154 0.33 5.88 -14.33
N ASN A 155 1.46 6.05 -15.04
CA ASN A 155 1.85 7.28 -15.75
C ASN A 155 1.84 8.53 -14.88
N ASN A 156 2.88 8.85 -14.10
CA ASN A 156 2.90 10.08 -13.28
C ASN A 156 1.70 10.28 -12.34
N ALA A 157 0.87 9.25 -12.14
CA ALA A 157 -0.27 9.33 -11.25
C ALA A 157 0.22 9.49 -9.81
N ALA A 158 -0.15 10.58 -9.16
CA ALA A 158 0.41 10.94 -7.87
C ALA A 158 -0.65 11.31 -6.83
N ASP A 159 -0.37 10.99 -5.57
CA ASP A 159 -1.19 11.38 -4.43
C ASP A 159 -2.66 10.95 -4.54
N ASN A 160 -2.90 9.79 -5.18
CA ASN A 160 -4.24 9.22 -5.27
C ASN A 160 -4.54 8.25 -4.12
N ARG A 161 -5.83 8.01 -3.88
CA ARG A 161 -6.33 7.06 -2.88
C ARG A 161 -7.28 6.05 -3.51
N VAL A 162 -7.10 4.77 -3.19
CA VAL A 162 -8.04 3.69 -3.48
C VAL A 162 -8.47 3.08 -2.16
N ASP A 163 -9.72 3.31 -1.77
CA ASP A 163 -10.18 2.96 -0.43
C ASP A 163 -11.60 2.45 -0.36
N HIS A 164 -11.95 1.70 0.69
CA HIS A 164 -13.31 1.16 0.91
C HIS A 164 -13.88 0.41 -0.31
N CYS A 165 -13.02 -0.11 -1.18
CA CYS A 165 -13.44 -0.87 -2.34
C CYS A 165 -13.45 -2.37 -2.04
N THR A 166 -14.39 -3.08 -2.64
CA THR A 166 -14.42 -4.54 -2.62
C THR A 166 -13.89 -5.08 -3.94
N PHE A 167 -12.95 -6.01 -3.87
CA PHE A 167 -12.44 -6.76 -5.02
C PHE A 167 -12.68 -8.25 -4.78
N LYS A 168 -13.70 -8.81 -5.42
CA LYS A 168 -14.12 -10.20 -5.23
C LYS A 168 -14.03 -10.99 -6.52
N ASN A 169 -13.42 -12.18 -6.45
CA ASN A 169 -13.35 -13.11 -7.58
C ASN A 169 -12.78 -12.46 -8.85
N ILE A 170 -11.61 -11.83 -8.72
CA ILE A 170 -10.93 -11.15 -9.82
C ILE A 170 -10.01 -12.14 -10.54
N ALA A 171 -10.33 -12.53 -11.78
CA ALA A 171 -9.51 -13.46 -12.57
C ALA A 171 -8.28 -12.79 -13.24
N GLY A 172 -7.57 -11.97 -12.47
CA GLY A 172 -6.38 -11.19 -12.82
C GLY A 172 -5.83 -10.52 -11.57
N ARG A 173 -5.18 -9.35 -11.69
CA ARG A 173 -4.82 -8.54 -10.52
C ARG A 173 -6.02 -7.71 -10.05
N SER A 174 -6.15 -7.46 -8.75
CA SER A 174 -7.16 -6.52 -8.26
C SER A 174 -6.67 -5.09 -8.47
N VAL A 175 -5.52 -4.76 -7.92
CA VAL A 175 -4.90 -3.43 -8.04
C VAL A 175 -3.44 -3.58 -8.46
N GLN A 176 -3.00 -2.74 -9.40
CA GLN A 176 -1.59 -2.62 -9.75
C GLN A 176 -1.15 -1.15 -9.84
N VAL A 177 -0.12 -0.80 -9.06
CA VAL A 177 0.66 0.43 -9.24
C VAL A 177 1.75 0.14 -10.26
N ARG A 178 1.57 0.58 -11.49
CA ARG A 178 2.35 0.11 -12.64
C ARG A 178 3.46 1.09 -13.02
N ILE A 179 4.71 0.65 -12.85
CA ILE A 179 5.91 1.35 -13.33
C ILE A 179 6.29 0.79 -14.71
N ARG A 180 6.17 1.62 -15.75
CA ARG A 180 6.46 1.24 -17.15
C ARG A 180 7.80 1.76 -17.66
N ASN A 181 8.27 2.87 -17.11
CA ASN A 181 9.56 3.47 -17.39
C ASN A 181 10.02 4.24 -16.13
N LYS A 182 11.28 4.72 -16.14
CA LYS A 182 11.88 5.42 -14.99
C LYS A 182 11.46 6.89 -14.86
N THR A 183 10.81 7.46 -15.86
CA THR A 183 10.46 8.90 -15.92
C THR A 183 9.01 9.20 -15.55
N ASP A 184 8.11 8.23 -15.68
CA ASP A 184 6.66 8.39 -15.48
C ASP A 184 6.15 7.65 -14.23
N LEU A 185 6.79 7.88 -13.10
CA LEU A 185 6.56 7.13 -11.86
C LEU A 185 5.21 7.51 -11.22
N PRO A 186 4.37 6.53 -10.85
CA PRO A 186 3.27 6.79 -9.93
C PRO A 186 3.81 7.05 -8.52
N LEU A 187 3.49 8.19 -7.90
CA LEU A 187 4.11 8.63 -6.64
C LEU A 187 3.10 8.78 -5.51
N ARG A 188 3.45 8.35 -4.29
CA ARG A 188 2.72 8.64 -3.04
C ARG A 188 1.24 8.23 -3.07
N ASN A 189 0.92 7.14 -3.76
CA ASN A 189 -0.44 6.63 -3.81
C ASN A 189 -0.75 5.81 -2.54
N ARG A 190 -2.00 5.85 -2.08
CA ARG A 190 -2.49 5.15 -0.90
C ARG A 190 -3.55 4.12 -1.30
N ILE A 191 -3.43 2.91 -0.78
CA ILE A 191 -4.39 1.81 -0.97
C ILE A 191 -4.77 1.32 0.43
N ASP A 192 -5.97 1.67 0.88
CA ASP A 192 -6.36 1.46 2.28
C ASP A 192 -7.82 1.06 2.48
N HIS A 193 -8.15 0.32 3.55
CA HIS A 193 -9.53 -0.08 3.87
C HIS A 193 -10.24 -0.87 2.76
N ASN A 194 -9.49 -1.59 1.91
CA ASN A 194 -10.08 -2.41 0.86
C ASN A 194 -10.28 -3.86 1.31
N PHE A 195 -11.29 -4.50 0.75
CA PHE A 195 -11.58 -5.91 0.96
C PHE A 195 -11.29 -6.72 -0.32
N PHE A 196 -10.17 -7.42 -0.34
CA PHE A 196 -9.78 -8.34 -1.40
C PHE A 196 -10.21 -9.76 -1.02
N SER A 197 -10.95 -10.44 -1.88
CA SER A 197 -11.42 -11.78 -1.59
C SER A 197 -11.56 -12.71 -2.79
N ASP A 198 -11.37 -14.00 -2.53
CA ASP A 198 -11.70 -15.10 -3.44
C ASP A 198 -11.02 -15.00 -4.81
N THR A 199 -9.78 -14.46 -4.89
CA THR A 199 -8.99 -14.44 -6.12
C THR A 199 -8.78 -15.88 -6.63
N PRO A 200 -9.28 -16.26 -7.82
CA PRO A 200 -9.32 -17.67 -8.23
C PRO A 200 -7.99 -18.15 -8.81
N ASN A 201 -7.52 -19.31 -8.33
CA ASN A 201 -6.44 -20.06 -8.98
C ASN A 201 -6.94 -20.62 -10.32
N LYS A 202 -6.26 -20.31 -11.43
CA LYS A 202 -6.45 -21.05 -12.70
C LYS A 202 -5.10 -21.44 -13.33
N GLY A 203 -4.10 -21.72 -12.51
CA GLY A 203 -2.82 -22.32 -12.92
C GLY A 203 -1.93 -21.44 -13.80
N ALA A 204 -2.00 -20.11 -13.68
CA ALA A 204 -1.19 -19.19 -14.49
C ALA A 204 -0.55 -18.09 -13.62
N ASN A 205 0.70 -17.74 -13.94
CA ASN A 205 1.38 -16.57 -13.37
C ASN A 205 0.65 -15.27 -13.74
N GLY A 206 0.83 -14.22 -12.93
CA GLY A 206 0.34 -12.87 -13.22
C GLY A 206 -0.99 -12.54 -12.54
N ARG A 207 -1.35 -13.24 -11.46
CA ARG A 207 -2.60 -13.05 -10.72
C ARG A 207 -2.37 -12.67 -9.26
N GLU A 208 -1.30 -11.92 -9.05
CA GLU A 208 -1.02 -11.24 -7.81
C GLU A 208 -2.26 -10.43 -7.42
N THR A 209 -2.76 -10.54 -6.20
CA THR A 209 -3.95 -9.76 -5.80
C THR A 209 -3.64 -8.27 -5.81
N LEU A 210 -2.48 -7.89 -5.26
CA LEU A 210 -1.95 -6.53 -5.31
C LEU A 210 -0.49 -6.55 -5.79
N GLN A 211 -0.16 -5.67 -6.74
CA GLN A 211 1.21 -5.49 -7.22
C GLN A 211 1.64 -4.03 -7.22
N VAL A 212 2.83 -3.75 -6.70
CA VAL A 212 3.47 -2.43 -6.79
C VAL A 212 4.76 -2.57 -7.57
N GLY A 213 4.84 -1.96 -8.75
CA GLY A 213 5.89 -2.18 -9.74
C GLY A 213 5.46 -3.17 -10.84
N HIS A 214 6.42 -3.61 -11.66
CA HIS A 214 6.13 -4.57 -12.75
C HIS A 214 7.32 -5.45 -13.11
N ASP A 215 8.46 -4.84 -13.44
CA ASP A 215 9.70 -5.51 -13.83
C ASP A 215 10.80 -5.07 -12.87
N GLN A 216 11.07 -5.89 -11.86
CA GLN A 216 12.01 -5.56 -10.80
C GLN A 216 13.46 -5.42 -11.29
N ALA A 217 13.84 -6.10 -12.38
CA ALA A 217 15.19 -5.96 -12.93
C ALA A 217 15.40 -4.57 -13.56
N LYS A 218 14.34 -3.99 -14.14
CA LYS A 218 14.40 -2.66 -14.78
C LYS A 218 14.03 -1.53 -13.84
N HIS A 219 13.08 -1.77 -12.94
CA HIS A 219 12.39 -0.73 -12.18
C HIS A 219 12.48 -0.94 -10.66
N GLY A 220 13.20 -1.96 -10.19
CA GLY A 220 13.30 -2.30 -8.76
C GLY A 220 13.77 -1.12 -7.89
N GLU A 221 14.70 -0.32 -8.40
CA GLU A 221 15.24 0.87 -7.70
C GLU A 221 14.25 2.03 -7.62
N MET A 222 13.19 2.04 -8.43
CA MET A 222 12.24 3.14 -8.46
C MET A 222 11.45 3.16 -7.16
N ALA A 223 11.33 4.33 -6.54
CA ALA A 223 10.67 4.47 -5.25
C ALA A 223 9.33 5.20 -5.40
N PRO A 224 8.23 4.50 -5.76
CA PRO A 224 6.92 5.14 -5.88
C PRO A 224 6.35 5.58 -4.53
N LYS A 225 6.91 5.12 -3.40
CA LYS A 225 6.46 5.47 -2.04
C LYS A 225 4.97 5.17 -1.85
N THR A 226 4.50 4.04 -2.37
CA THR A 226 3.11 3.61 -2.20
C THR A 226 2.90 3.15 -0.76
N LEU A 227 1.79 3.58 -0.17
CA LEU A 227 1.33 3.15 1.15
C LEU A 227 0.16 2.18 0.98
N VAL A 228 0.32 0.95 1.49
CA VAL A 228 -0.73 -0.07 1.51
C VAL A 228 -1.03 -0.41 2.96
N GLU A 229 -2.20 0.01 3.46
CA GLU A 229 -2.51 -0.14 4.89
C GLU A 229 -3.96 -0.49 5.19
N TYR A 230 -4.20 -1.21 6.29
CA TYR A 230 -5.57 -1.55 6.72
C TYR A 230 -6.40 -2.21 5.60
N ASN A 231 -5.80 -3.13 4.83
CA ASN A 231 -6.54 -3.92 3.85
C ASN A 231 -6.72 -5.36 4.34
N VAL A 232 -7.81 -5.99 3.93
CA VAL A 232 -8.08 -7.42 4.18
C VAL A 232 -7.91 -8.21 2.89
N PHE A 233 -7.17 -9.32 2.97
CA PHE A 233 -7.00 -10.29 1.89
C PHE A 233 -7.50 -11.65 2.39
N LEU A 234 -8.65 -12.09 1.88
CA LEU A 234 -9.31 -13.31 2.31
C LEU A 234 -9.41 -14.32 1.17
N ARG A 235 -8.76 -15.47 1.29
CA ARG A 235 -8.74 -16.52 0.24
C ARG A 235 -8.30 -15.97 -1.12
N CYS A 236 -7.31 -15.09 -1.10
CA CYS A 236 -6.68 -14.54 -2.31
C CYS A 236 -5.71 -15.59 -2.90
N ASN A 237 -6.28 -16.55 -3.62
CA ASN A 237 -5.65 -17.81 -4.01
C ASN A 237 -5.18 -17.82 -5.47
N GLY A 238 -5.00 -16.65 -6.08
CA GLY A 238 -4.74 -16.50 -7.52
C GLY A 238 -3.49 -17.23 -8.00
N GLU A 239 -2.38 -17.04 -7.27
CA GLU A 239 -1.09 -17.69 -7.49
C GLU A 239 -0.22 -17.61 -6.21
N ASN A 240 1.11 -17.76 -6.33
CA ASN A 240 2.05 -17.82 -5.21
C ASN A 240 2.30 -16.45 -4.56
N GLU A 241 1.98 -15.31 -5.17
CA GLU A 241 2.15 -13.97 -4.58
C GLU A 241 0.78 -13.31 -4.32
N ILE A 242 0.42 -13.11 -3.05
CA ILE A 242 -0.81 -12.37 -2.68
C ILE A 242 -0.55 -10.89 -2.93
N VAL A 243 0.54 -10.42 -2.31
CA VAL A 243 1.12 -9.09 -2.49
C VAL A 243 2.48 -9.28 -3.13
N SER A 244 2.72 -8.58 -4.23
CA SER A 244 3.99 -8.60 -4.94
C SER A 244 4.58 -7.20 -5.05
N ASN A 245 5.59 -6.93 -4.25
CA ASN A 245 6.39 -5.71 -4.35
C ASN A 245 7.55 -5.89 -5.33
N LYS A 246 7.60 -5.07 -6.38
CA LYS A 246 8.62 -5.08 -7.45
C LYS A 246 9.28 -3.70 -7.63
N SER A 247 9.33 -2.90 -6.57
CA SER A 247 9.90 -1.55 -6.56
C SER A 247 10.36 -1.16 -5.15
N SER A 248 11.06 -0.04 -4.99
CA SER A 248 11.67 0.37 -3.73
C SER A 248 10.78 1.28 -2.87
N GLY A 249 11.11 1.43 -1.59
CA GLY A 249 10.58 2.50 -0.76
C GLY A 249 9.08 2.44 -0.41
N ASN A 250 8.41 1.31 -0.61
CA ASN A 250 6.99 1.15 -0.31
C ASN A 250 6.76 0.78 1.16
N VAL A 251 5.57 1.08 1.67
CA VAL A 251 5.16 0.75 3.03
C VAL A 251 3.92 -0.11 2.99
N TYR A 252 3.97 -1.24 3.69
CA TYR A 252 2.86 -2.16 3.88
C TYR A 252 2.64 -2.34 5.37
N ARG A 253 1.54 -1.80 5.91
CA ARG A 253 1.30 -1.88 7.35
C ARG A 253 -0.13 -2.22 7.73
N HIS A 254 -0.30 -2.95 8.82
CA HIS A 254 -1.62 -3.23 9.40
C HIS A 254 -2.60 -3.89 8.43
N ASN A 255 -2.09 -4.67 7.46
CA ASN A 255 -2.92 -5.47 6.57
C ASN A 255 -3.18 -6.85 7.22
N TYR A 256 -4.35 -7.42 6.94
CA TYR A 256 -4.72 -8.76 7.40
C TYR A 256 -4.88 -9.71 6.21
N LEU A 257 -4.04 -10.75 6.16
CA LEU A 257 -4.06 -11.78 5.13
C LEU A 257 -4.48 -13.10 5.79
N ARG A 258 -5.55 -13.72 5.28
CA ARG A 258 -6.12 -14.94 5.87
C ARG A 258 -6.54 -15.96 4.82
N ASP A 259 -6.20 -17.22 5.08
CA ASP A 259 -6.60 -18.38 4.28
C ASP A 259 -6.15 -18.29 2.81
N CYS A 260 -5.08 -17.53 2.52
CA CYS A 260 -4.54 -17.33 1.18
C CYS A 260 -3.54 -18.43 0.82
N ASN A 261 -3.96 -19.37 -0.04
CA ASN A 261 -3.20 -20.54 -0.47
C ASN A 261 -3.27 -20.66 -2.01
N PRO A 262 -2.13 -20.72 -2.73
CA PRO A 262 -0.77 -21.00 -2.26
C PRO A 262 0.07 -19.75 -1.92
N GLY A 263 -0.58 -18.60 -1.68
CA GLY A 263 0.07 -17.31 -1.72
C GLY A 263 1.01 -16.93 -0.56
N TRP A 264 1.91 -15.99 -0.85
CA TRP A 264 2.86 -15.32 0.04
C TRP A 264 2.68 -13.80 0.01
N PHE A 265 3.13 -13.12 1.07
CA PHE A 265 3.53 -11.71 0.95
C PHE A 265 4.96 -11.69 0.38
N HIS A 266 5.15 -11.18 -0.84
CA HIS A 266 6.46 -11.21 -1.50
C HIS A 266 7.05 -9.82 -1.71
N LEU A 267 8.15 -9.54 -1.03
CA LEU A 267 9.12 -8.52 -1.44
C LEU A 267 9.93 -9.07 -2.62
N ARG A 268 9.28 -9.16 -3.78
CA ARG A 268 9.78 -9.84 -4.97
C ARG A 268 10.97 -9.13 -5.61
N GLY A 269 11.10 -7.82 -5.43
CA GLY A 269 12.28 -7.04 -5.77
C GLY A 269 12.16 -5.57 -5.34
N GLY A 270 13.21 -4.80 -5.58
CA GLY A 270 13.40 -3.46 -5.00
C GLY A 270 13.91 -3.51 -3.56
N SER A 271 14.22 -2.34 -2.99
CA SER A 271 14.87 -2.18 -1.68
C SER A 271 14.13 -1.17 -0.80
N HIS A 272 14.55 -1.01 0.46
CA HIS A 272 14.04 0.04 1.36
C HIS A 272 12.52 0.00 1.61
N CYS A 273 11.88 -1.16 1.46
CA CYS A 273 10.47 -1.32 1.81
C CYS A 273 10.29 -1.59 3.31
N VAL A 274 9.15 -1.15 3.85
CA VAL A 274 8.74 -1.39 5.23
C VAL A 274 7.52 -2.31 5.23
N VAL A 275 7.60 -3.42 5.96
CA VAL A 275 6.52 -4.37 6.20
C VAL A 275 6.30 -4.40 7.71
N ASP A 276 5.32 -3.64 8.19
CA ASP A 276 5.16 -3.31 9.61
C ASP A 276 3.78 -3.70 10.16
N GLY A 277 3.74 -4.54 11.19
CA GLY A 277 2.49 -4.79 11.92
C GLY A 277 1.40 -5.45 11.07
N ASN A 278 1.77 -6.23 10.05
CA ASN A 278 0.82 -7.01 9.26
C ASN A 278 0.51 -8.34 9.97
N ARG A 279 -0.66 -8.88 9.69
CA ARG A 279 -1.11 -10.16 10.23
C ARG A 279 -1.37 -11.15 9.11
N ILE A 280 -0.73 -12.32 9.19
CA ILE A 280 -0.81 -13.38 8.17
C ILE A 280 -1.21 -14.69 8.86
N GLU A 281 -2.37 -15.23 8.51
CA GLU A 281 -2.94 -16.40 9.18
C GLU A 281 -3.42 -17.46 8.20
N ASN A 282 -3.09 -18.74 8.46
CA ASN A 282 -3.53 -19.88 7.66
C ASN A 282 -3.20 -19.76 6.16
N CYS A 283 -2.19 -18.96 5.82
CA CYS A 283 -1.73 -18.81 4.46
C CYS A 283 -0.76 -19.94 4.11
N GLN A 284 -0.37 -20.03 2.84
CA GLN A 284 0.69 -20.96 2.48
C GLN A 284 2.01 -20.53 3.10
N GLY A 285 2.45 -19.29 2.86
CA GLY A 285 3.64 -18.76 3.50
C GLY A 285 3.40 -17.43 4.21
N GLY A 286 4.42 -16.97 4.92
CA GLY A 286 4.44 -15.64 5.52
C GLY A 286 5.01 -14.60 4.56
N ILE A 287 6.23 -14.14 4.86
CA ILE A 287 6.92 -13.07 4.13
C ILE A 287 8.15 -13.63 3.40
N ALA A 288 8.14 -13.52 2.08
CA ALA A 288 9.25 -13.84 1.20
C ALA A 288 10.05 -12.58 0.84
N VAL A 289 11.39 -12.65 0.90
CA VAL A 289 12.24 -11.47 0.76
C VAL A 289 13.31 -11.68 -0.30
N HIS A 290 13.36 -10.73 -1.24
CA HIS A 290 14.51 -10.35 -2.05
C HIS A 290 14.76 -8.86 -1.82
N GLY A 291 15.90 -8.36 -2.29
CA GLY A 291 16.24 -6.95 -2.18
C GLY A 291 16.91 -6.58 -0.87
N THR A 292 17.17 -5.30 -0.67
CA THR A 292 18.03 -4.84 0.44
C THR A 292 17.40 -3.77 1.30
N HIS A 293 17.92 -3.61 2.53
CA HIS A 293 17.53 -2.54 3.44
C HIS A 293 16.04 -2.52 3.80
N HIS A 294 15.38 -3.68 3.76
CA HIS A 294 14.00 -3.81 4.19
C HIS A 294 13.90 -3.75 5.70
N ARG A 295 12.78 -3.21 6.20
CA ARG A 295 12.36 -3.31 7.60
C ARG A 295 11.14 -4.21 7.67
N ILE A 296 11.31 -5.43 8.17
CA ILE A 296 10.25 -6.42 8.34
C ILE A 296 10.03 -6.54 9.84
N ILE A 297 9.07 -5.78 10.34
CA ILE A 297 8.95 -5.51 11.77
C ILE A 297 7.53 -5.69 12.31
N ASN A 298 7.41 -6.11 13.57
CA ASN A 298 6.14 -6.18 14.29
C ASN A 298 5.06 -7.07 13.65
N ASN A 299 5.40 -7.92 12.68
CA ASN A 299 4.41 -8.75 11.99
C ASN A 299 4.04 -9.98 12.84
N VAL A 300 2.79 -10.41 12.74
CA VAL A 300 2.29 -11.64 13.35
C VAL A 300 1.97 -12.64 12.24
N ILE A 301 2.61 -13.80 12.28
CA ILE A 301 2.45 -14.85 11.27
C ILE A 301 2.10 -16.14 11.98
N ALA A 302 0.90 -16.66 11.74
CA ALA A 302 0.37 -17.80 12.47
C ALA A 302 -0.19 -18.89 11.55
N ASN A 303 0.01 -20.16 11.91
CA ASN A 303 -0.62 -21.32 11.27
C ASN A 303 -0.33 -21.48 9.76
N SER A 304 0.76 -20.89 9.27
CA SER A 304 1.12 -20.93 7.85
C SER A 304 2.12 -22.08 7.58
N LYS A 305 1.64 -23.35 7.52
CA LYS A 305 2.49 -24.57 7.64
C LYS A 305 2.13 -25.87 6.86
N GLY A 306 1.40 -25.83 5.76
CA GLY A 306 1.35 -26.95 4.78
C GLY A 306 2.67 -27.35 4.02
N PRO A 307 2.57 -27.92 2.81
CA PRO A 307 3.41 -29.07 2.47
C PRO A 307 4.84 -28.78 1.98
N LYS A 308 5.11 -27.66 1.31
CA LYS A 308 6.46 -27.27 0.81
C LYS A 308 6.65 -25.77 0.94
N GLU A 309 7.86 -25.34 1.36
CA GLU A 309 8.29 -23.92 1.46
C GLU A 309 7.27 -23.07 2.22
N ARG A 310 7.33 -23.10 3.55
CA ARG A 310 6.34 -22.46 4.45
C ARG A 310 6.99 -21.82 5.67
N GLU A 311 8.06 -21.13 5.38
CA GLU A 311 8.73 -20.24 6.29
C GLU A 311 7.76 -19.13 6.72
N GLY A 312 7.80 -18.75 8.00
CA GLY A 312 7.14 -17.52 8.42
C GLY A 312 7.84 -16.33 7.77
N ILE A 313 9.18 -16.33 7.75
CA ILE A 313 9.97 -15.33 7.00
C ILE A 313 11.11 -16.05 6.29
N MET A 314 11.32 -15.78 5.00
CA MET A 314 12.48 -16.28 4.27
C MET A 314 13.31 -15.17 3.66
N LEU A 315 14.61 -15.22 3.94
CA LEU A 315 15.63 -14.40 3.31
C LEU A 315 16.27 -15.24 2.20
N GLN A 316 16.13 -14.78 0.96
CA GLN A 316 16.44 -15.58 -0.21
C GLN A 316 17.76 -15.16 -0.84
N PHE A 317 18.49 -16.16 -1.35
CA PHE A 317 19.55 -15.97 -2.31
C PHE A 317 19.02 -15.26 -3.56
N GLY A 318 19.92 -14.61 -4.29
CA GLY A 318 19.60 -13.88 -5.51
C GLY A 318 20.38 -14.36 -6.71
N THR A 319 19.98 -13.90 -7.89
CA THR A 319 20.77 -14.02 -9.12
C THR A 319 22.04 -13.16 -9.06
N ALA A 320 22.01 -12.05 -8.31
CA ALA A 320 23.15 -11.20 -7.99
C ALA A 320 22.84 -10.35 -6.74
N LYS A 321 23.86 -9.70 -6.16
CA LYS A 321 23.67 -8.72 -5.05
C LYS A 321 23.26 -7.32 -5.54
N GLY A 322 23.55 -7.00 -6.79
CA GLY A 322 23.27 -5.67 -7.37
C GLY A 322 21.78 -5.40 -7.63
N PRO A 323 21.37 -4.13 -7.70
CA PRO A 323 19.97 -3.71 -7.79
C PRO A 323 19.28 -4.01 -9.13
N SER A 324 20.04 -4.26 -10.20
CA SER A 324 19.52 -4.69 -11.51
C SER A 324 19.27 -6.20 -11.60
N ALA A 325 19.57 -6.96 -10.54
CA ALA A 325 19.34 -8.38 -10.48
C ALA A 325 17.85 -8.71 -10.63
N HIS A 326 17.53 -9.75 -11.39
CA HIS A 326 16.15 -10.21 -11.49
C HIS A 326 15.61 -10.72 -10.14
N TYR A 327 16.49 -11.33 -9.34
CA TYR A 327 16.33 -11.60 -7.93
C TYR A 327 17.54 -10.99 -7.21
N GLN A 328 17.38 -9.84 -6.57
CA GLN A 328 18.44 -9.28 -5.74
C GLN A 328 18.54 -10.10 -4.45
N ALA A 329 19.76 -10.54 -4.12
CA ALA A 329 20.01 -11.29 -2.88
C ALA A 329 19.61 -10.44 -1.66
N THR A 330 19.06 -11.11 -0.64
CA THR A 330 18.56 -10.42 0.55
C THR A 330 19.71 -9.84 1.37
N GLY A 331 19.80 -8.52 1.49
CA GLY A 331 20.95 -7.87 2.11
C GLY A 331 20.59 -6.71 3.03
N ASN A 332 21.33 -6.53 4.12
CA ASN A 332 21.16 -5.37 5.01
C ASN A 332 19.72 -5.19 5.55
N CYS A 333 18.94 -6.27 5.65
CA CYS A 333 17.56 -6.18 6.10
C CYS A 333 17.45 -6.31 7.62
N LEU A 334 16.52 -5.58 8.22
CA LEU A 334 16.12 -5.70 9.61
C LEU A 334 14.87 -6.58 9.71
N VAL A 335 15.01 -7.75 10.32
CA VAL A 335 13.90 -8.65 10.67
C VAL A 335 13.75 -8.62 12.19
N ALA A 336 12.82 -7.80 12.66
CA ALA A 336 12.74 -7.52 14.10
C ALA A 336 11.36 -7.52 14.70
N ASN A 337 11.25 -7.91 15.97
CA ASN A 337 9.98 -7.83 16.71
C ASN A 337 8.84 -8.60 16.01
N ASN A 338 9.12 -9.62 15.19
CA ASN A 338 8.06 -10.43 14.59
C ASN A 338 7.65 -11.55 15.54
N THR A 339 6.40 -11.99 15.46
CA THR A 339 5.88 -13.15 16.19
C THR A 339 5.43 -14.21 15.21
N LEU A 340 6.13 -15.33 15.20
CA LEU A 340 5.88 -16.46 14.32
C LEU A 340 5.37 -17.63 15.17
N VAL A 341 4.16 -18.11 14.92
CA VAL A 341 3.55 -19.22 15.67
C VAL A 341 3.07 -20.29 14.72
N ASP A 342 3.49 -21.54 14.94
CA ASP A 342 3.13 -22.68 14.10
C ASP A 342 3.42 -22.42 12.61
N THR A 343 4.62 -21.90 12.36
CA THR A 343 5.21 -21.72 11.02
C THR A 343 6.49 -22.56 10.93
N ARG A 344 7.15 -22.60 9.76
CA ARG A 344 8.52 -23.18 9.68
C ARG A 344 9.63 -22.20 10.10
N GLY A 345 9.27 -21.21 10.92
CA GLY A 345 10.18 -20.23 11.51
C GLY A 345 10.81 -19.30 10.47
N ILE A 346 12.03 -18.84 10.74
CA ILE A 346 12.81 -18.02 9.82
C ILE A 346 13.84 -18.90 9.07
N ARG A 347 13.91 -18.76 7.75
CA ARG A 347 14.96 -19.37 6.93
C ARG A 347 15.83 -18.29 6.33
N ALA A 348 17.08 -18.21 6.77
CA ALA A 348 17.97 -17.13 6.39
C ALA A 348 18.72 -17.38 5.07
N GLY A 349 18.65 -18.58 4.48
CA GLY A 349 19.35 -18.96 3.26
C GLY A 349 18.48 -19.72 2.25
N ALA A 350 17.22 -19.29 2.05
CA ALA A 350 16.32 -19.92 1.09
C ALA A 350 16.81 -19.75 -0.36
N CYS A 351 16.40 -20.67 -1.25
CA CYS A 351 16.80 -20.68 -2.67
C CYS A 351 18.32 -20.77 -2.90
N HIS A 352 19.06 -21.53 -2.08
CA HIS A 352 20.52 -21.70 -2.16
C HIS A 352 21.07 -22.20 -3.50
N ASN A 353 20.20 -22.58 -4.43
CA ASN A 353 20.54 -22.95 -5.80
C ASN A 353 20.87 -21.72 -6.67
N LEU A 354 20.66 -20.51 -6.16
CA LEU A 354 21.05 -19.25 -6.79
C LEU A 354 22.46 -18.82 -6.34
N PRO A 355 23.20 -18.05 -7.16
CA PRO A 355 24.64 -17.81 -6.92
C PRO A 355 24.95 -16.74 -5.86
N ALA A 356 24.04 -15.82 -5.54
CA ALA A 356 24.32 -14.73 -4.63
C ALA A 356 23.71 -14.97 -3.24
N THR A 357 24.56 -15.20 -2.25
CA THR A 357 24.17 -15.40 -0.85
C THR A 357 23.57 -14.12 -0.23
N PRO A 358 22.55 -14.24 0.64
CA PRO A 358 22.16 -13.17 1.56
C PRO A 358 23.32 -12.71 2.45
N TYR A 359 23.27 -11.45 2.92
CA TYR A 359 24.39 -10.84 3.64
C TYR A 359 23.96 -9.73 4.60
N GLU A 360 24.69 -9.57 5.70
CA GLU A 360 24.55 -8.42 6.62
C GLU A 360 23.13 -8.19 7.16
N ASN A 361 22.33 -9.25 7.25
CA ASN A 361 20.97 -9.15 7.78
C ASN A 361 20.97 -9.12 9.32
N ARG A 362 19.92 -8.58 9.92
CA ARG A 362 19.75 -8.53 11.37
C ARG A 362 18.43 -9.19 11.76
N ILE A 363 18.51 -10.35 12.41
CA ILE A 363 17.37 -11.10 12.93
C ILE A 363 17.34 -10.94 14.45
N VAL A 364 16.51 -10.02 14.93
CA VAL A 364 16.61 -9.53 16.32
C VAL A 364 15.24 -9.45 16.98
N ASN A 365 15.15 -9.74 18.28
CA ASN A 365 13.90 -9.54 19.04
C ASN A 365 12.66 -10.28 18.49
N ASN A 366 12.79 -11.38 17.75
CA ASN A 366 11.64 -12.13 17.26
C ASN A 366 11.19 -13.18 18.28
N ILE A 367 9.89 -13.46 18.37
CA ILE A 367 9.34 -14.65 19.02
C ILE A 367 9.07 -15.70 17.94
N ILE A 368 9.64 -16.89 18.08
CA ILE A 368 9.44 -18.00 17.15
C ILE A 368 9.00 -19.24 17.93
N VAL A 369 7.76 -19.65 17.71
CA VAL A 369 7.11 -20.79 18.35
C VAL A 369 6.74 -21.82 17.29
N GLY A 370 7.21 -23.06 17.43
CA GLY A 370 6.84 -24.11 16.50
C GLY A 370 7.85 -25.25 16.42
N ASP A 371 7.60 -26.16 15.47
CA ASP A 371 8.44 -27.33 15.23
C ASP A 371 9.61 -27.08 14.25
N ALA A 372 9.74 -25.84 13.77
CA ALA A 372 10.94 -25.31 13.15
C ALA A 372 11.11 -23.84 13.55
N LEU A 373 12.37 -23.45 13.81
CA LEU A 373 12.70 -22.20 14.49
C LEU A 373 13.52 -21.26 13.61
N LEU A 374 14.82 -21.48 13.52
CA LEU A 374 15.74 -20.70 12.69
C LEU A 374 16.64 -21.68 11.93
N ARG A 375 16.76 -21.49 10.62
CA ARG A 375 17.43 -22.43 9.71
C ARG A 375 18.30 -21.72 8.68
N ASP A 376 19.27 -22.46 8.15
CA ASP A 376 20.11 -22.07 7.02
C ASP A 376 20.93 -20.79 7.27
N VAL A 377 21.21 -20.48 8.55
CA VAL A 377 22.00 -19.29 8.94
C VAL A 377 23.49 -19.51 8.63
N GLU A 378 23.93 -20.76 8.66
CA GLU A 378 25.27 -21.20 8.28
C GLU A 378 25.64 -20.85 6.83
N PHE A 379 24.65 -20.59 5.96
CA PHE A 379 24.88 -20.23 4.56
C PHE A 379 24.95 -18.72 4.31
N VAL A 380 24.73 -17.91 5.35
CA VAL A 380 24.61 -16.45 5.22
C VAL A 380 25.56 -15.71 6.16
N PRO A 381 26.83 -15.55 5.74
CA PRO A 381 27.83 -14.88 6.55
C PRO A 381 27.37 -13.46 6.93
N ASP A 382 27.86 -12.98 8.07
CA ASP A 382 27.63 -11.63 8.59
C ASP A 382 26.19 -11.31 9.01
N THR A 383 25.29 -12.31 9.01
CA THR A 383 23.95 -12.15 9.59
C THR A 383 24.03 -12.12 11.11
N VAL A 384 23.56 -11.03 11.71
CA VAL A 384 23.46 -10.87 13.16
C VAL A 384 22.16 -11.53 13.64
N VAL A 385 22.28 -12.47 14.57
CA VAL A 385 21.15 -13.08 15.27
C VAL A 385 21.32 -12.86 16.76
N GLU A 386 20.37 -12.17 17.37
CA GLU A 386 20.44 -11.82 18.80
C GLU A 386 19.08 -11.56 19.42
N ASN A 387 18.97 -11.77 20.73
CA ASN A 387 17.80 -11.37 21.53
C ASN A 387 16.47 -11.93 21.00
N ASN A 388 16.48 -13.08 20.32
CA ASN A 388 15.27 -13.76 19.89
C ASN A 388 14.79 -14.72 20.99
N LEU A 389 13.48 -14.90 21.10
CA LEU A 389 12.86 -15.93 21.93
C LEU A 389 12.42 -17.09 21.06
N PHE A 390 12.81 -18.29 21.46
CA PHE A 390 12.48 -19.54 20.81
C PHE A 390 11.69 -20.44 21.75
N HIS A 391 10.51 -20.90 21.29
CA HIS A 391 9.73 -21.93 21.97
C HIS A 391 9.60 -23.15 21.05
N PRO A 392 10.55 -24.10 21.11
CA PRO A 392 10.45 -25.34 20.33
C PRO A 392 9.23 -26.15 20.76
N THR A 393 8.43 -26.61 19.79
CA THR A 393 7.34 -27.56 20.03
C THR A 393 7.64 -28.90 19.36
N GLY A 394 6.97 -29.96 19.83
CA GLY A 394 7.16 -31.31 19.28
C GLY A 394 8.61 -31.80 19.39
N LYS A 395 9.20 -32.18 18.26
CA LYS A 395 10.58 -32.70 18.18
C LYS A 395 11.62 -31.64 17.81
N ALA A 396 11.23 -30.36 17.70
CA ALA A 396 12.16 -29.31 17.31
C ALA A 396 13.32 -29.19 18.27
N ARG A 397 14.51 -29.00 17.71
CA ARG A 397 15.71 -28.61 18.45
C ARG A 397 16.17 -27.27 17.91
N LEU A 398 16.55 -26.38 18.81
CA LEU A 398 17.20 -25.14 18.42
C LEU A 398 18.61 -25.47 17.92
N GLY A 399 18.87 -25.25 16.63
CA GLY A 399 20.19 -25.43 16.04
C GLY A 399 21.09 -24.24 16.38
N PHE A 400 20.87 -23.13 15.69
CA PHE A 400 21.57 -21.87 15.93
C PHE A 400 20.65 -20.87 16.64
N ALA A 401 21.07 -20.39 17.82
CA ALA A 401 20.28 -19.48 18.65
C ALA A 401 20.71 -18.00 18.53
N GLY A 402 21.94 -17.75 18.07
CA GLY A 402 22.55 -16.42 18.15
C GLY A 402 22.89 -16.00 19.58
N LYS A 403 23.14 -14.69 19.79
CA LYS A 403 23.52 -14.13 21.09
C LYS A 403 22.28 -13.79 21.94
N ASN A 404 22.37 -13.91 23.27
CA ASN A 404 21.30 -13.52 24.19
C ASN A 404 19.93 -14.14 23.88
N ALA A 405 19.90 -15.34 23.31
CA ALA A 405 18.66 -16.02 23.00
C ALA A 405 17.91 -16.41 24.27
N VAL A 406 16.58 -16.33 24.23
CA VAL A 406 15.70 -16.82 25.28
C VAL A 406 15.06 -18.12 24.80
N ILE A 407 15.20 -19.21 25.54
CA ILE A 407 14.51 -20.47 25.25
C ILE A 407 13.48 -20.71 26.33
N ALA A 408 12.23 -20.34 26.06
CA ALA A 408 11.15 -20.41 27.04
C ALA A 408 9.78 -20.31 26.35
N ASP A 409 8.71 -20.60 27.08
CA ASP A 409 7.34 -20.24 26.66
C ASP A 409 7.22 -18.70 26.64
N PRO A 410 6.75 -18.08 25.55
CA PRO A 410 6.53 -16.63 25.50
C PRO A 410 5.39 -16.15 26.42
N LEU A 411 4.57 -17.04 26.99
CA LEU A 411 3.42 -16.71 27.84
C LEU A 411 2.47 -15.74 27.13
N PHE A 412 1.94 -16.16 25.98
CA PHE A 412 0.94 -15.38 25.25
C PHE A 412 -0.36 -15.20 26.05
N ARG A 413 -1.06 -14.08 25.85
CA ARG A 413 -2.31 -13.76 26.54
C ARG A 413 -3.41 -14.77 26.20
N ASN A 414 -3.77 -14.89 24.92
CA ASN A 414 -4.84 -15.76 24.45
C ASN A 414 -4.62 -16.22 22.99
N PRO A 415 -3.63 -17.10 22.75
CA PRO A 415 -3.27 -17.53 21.38
C PRO A 415 -4.40 -18.28 20.66
N ALA A 416 -5.31 -18.92 21.40
CA ALA A 416 -6.48 -19.60 20.83
C ALA A 416 -7.47 -18.64 20.13
N GLN A 417 -7.46 -17.36 20.52
CA GLN A 417 -8.24 -16.28 19.88
C GLN A 417 -7.35 -15.39 19.01
N GLY A 418 -6.11 -15.80 18.73
CA GLY A 418 -5.14 -15.01 17.98
C GLY A 418 -4.48 -13.86 18.76
N ASP A 419 -4.67 -13.75 20.08
CA ASP A 419 -3.93 -12.76 20.86
C ASP A 419 -2.54 -13.29 21.25
N TYR A 420 -1.56 -12.96 20.40
CA TYR A 420 -0.15 -13.30 20.58
C TYR A 420 0.66 -12.23 21.33
N ARG A 421 -0.01 -11.26 21.98
CA ARG A 421 0.69 -10.37 22.92
C ARG A 421 1.17 -11.18 24.11
N VAL A 422 2.35 -10.85 24.62
CA VAL A 422 2.91 -11.52 25.80
C VAL A 422 2.27 -10.98 27.09
N ARG A 423 2.22 -11.84 28.12
CA ARG A 423 1.80 -11.45 29.47
C ARG A 423 2.95 -10.74 30.23
N PRO A 424 2.67 -9.95 31.28
CA PRO A 424 3.69 -9.22 32.03
C PRO A 424 4.83 -10.09 32.62
N GLU A 425 4.53 -11.35 32.95
CA GLU A 425 5.46 -12.35 33.47
C GLU A 425 6.31 -13.03 32.38
N SER A 426 6.09 -12.70 31.11
CA SER A 426 6.78 -13.33 29.99
C SER A 426 8.29 -13.15 30.07
N PRO A 427 9.07 -14.21 29.77
CA PRO A 427 10.53 -14.12 29.67
C PRO A 427 11.00 -13.26 28.48
N ALA A 428 10.09 -12.81 27.60
CA ALA A 428 10.36 -11.82 26.56
C ALA A 428 10.51 -10.39 27.10
N ILE A 429 9.92 -10.08 28.27
CA ILE A 429 9.87 -8.72 28.82
C ILE A 429 11.27 -8.24 29.22
N GLY A 430 11.63 -7.05 28.76
CA GLY A 430 12.92 -6.40 29.09
C GLY A 430 14.15 -7.08 28.48
N LYS A 431 13.96 -8.03 27.56
CA LYS A 431 15.05 -8.76 26.89
C LYS A 431 15.33 -8.29 25.46
N GLY A 432 14.53 -7.39 24.91
CA GLY A 432 14.73 -6.88 23.56
C GLY A 432 15.92 -5.93 23.46
N ARG A 433 16.67 -6.02 22.36
CA ARG A 433 17.66 -5.03 21.96
C ARG A 433 16.96 -3.73 21.58
N ILE A 434 17.50 -2.60 22.01
CA ILE A 434 17.06 -1.28 21.56
C ILE A 434 17.50 -1.08 20.10
N LEU A 435 16.54 -0.86 19.21
CA LEU A 435 16.80 -0.72 17.76
C LEU A 435 16.86 0.72 17.28
N GLU A 436 16.33 1.66 18.07
CA GLU A 436 16.28 3.09 17.78
C GLU A 436 16.78 3.88 19.00
N PRO A 437 17.53 4.98 18.82
CA PRO A 437 17.99 5.82 19.93
C PRO A 437 16.82 6.26 20.82
N ASN A 438 17.00 6.20 22.15
CA ASN A 438 16.03 6.61 23.17
C ASN A 438 14.75 5.74 23.33
N ALA A 439 14.64 4.59 22.66
CA ALA A 439 13.60 3.61 23.00
C ALA A 439 13.96 2.86 24.30
N LYS A 440 13.00 2.70 25.22
CA LYS A 440 13.14 1.71 26.31
C LYS A 440 13.34 0.32 25.69
N ALA A 441 14.12 -0.56 26.33
CA ALA A 441 14.29 -1.94 25.87
C ALA A 441 12.91 -2.58 25.67
N PRO A 442 12.50 -2.85 24.41
CA PRO A 442 11.17 -3.37 24.15
C PRO A 442 11.10 -4.83 24.61
N ALA A 443 9.88 -5.36 24.76
CA ALA A 443 9.70 -6.80 24.81
C ALA A 443 10.24 -7.43 23.51
N ILE A 444 10.74 -8.67 23.60
CA ILE A 444 10.95 -9.49 22.40
C ILE A 444 9.57 -9.81 21.80
N GLY A 445 9.47 -9.77 20.47
CA GLY A 445 8.25 -10.07 19.73
C GLY A 445 7.47 -8.84 19.30
N ALA A 446 6.32 -9.10 18.69
CA ALA A 446 5.48 -8.05 18.13
C ALA A 446 4.80 -7.29 19.27
N SER A 447 5.13 -6.00 19.38
CA SER A 447 4.40 -5.06 20.23
C SER A 447 3.14 -4.59 19.51
N THR A 448 2.25 -5.50 19.10
CA THR A 448 1.03 -5.09 18.42
C THR A 448 -0.03 -4.78 19.46
N ASP A 449 -0.24 -3.50 19.72
CA ASP A 449 -1.47 -3.04 20.36
C ASP A 449 -2.69 -3.34 19.47
N LEU A 450 -2.48 -3.58 18.17
CA LEU A 450 -3.47 -3.91 17.16
C LEU A 450 -3.74 -5.41 17.07
N LEU A 451 -4.94 -5.83 17.47
CA LEU A 451 -5.54 -7.14 17.28
C LEU A 451 -6.16 -7.28 15.87
N VAL A 452 -6.58 -8.49 15.52
CA VAL A 452 -7.38 -8.73 14.30
C VAL A 452 -8.62 -7.86 14.31
N ASP A 453 -9.33 -7.83 15.43
CA ASP A 453 -10.58 -7.09 15.58
C ASP A 453 -10.36 -5.58 15.38
N ASP A 454 -9.23 -5.03 15.84
CA ASP A 454 -8.90 -3.62 15.61
C ASP A 454 -8.69 -3.33 14.11
N ILE A 455 -8.01 -4.22 13.38
CA ILE A 455 -7.84 -4.09 11.93
C ILE A 455 -9.20 -4.20 11.21
N LEU A 456 -10.03 -5.17 11.60
CA LEU A 456 -11.34 -5.39 11.01
C LEU A 456 -12.30 -4.24 11.31
N GLU A 457 -12.23 -3.66 12.51
CA GLU A 457 -12.98 -2.48 12.91
C GLU A 457 -12.57 -1.28 12.07
N GLU A 458 -11.27 -1.03 11.89
CA GLU A 458 -10.78 0.02 10.99
C GLU A 458 -11.30 -0.18 9.56
N VAL A 459 -11.13 -1.37 8.97
CA VAL A 459 -11.63 -1.69 7.62
C VAL A 459 -13.15 -1.54 7.49
N GLY A 460 -13.89 -1.81 8.57
CA GLY A 460 -15.34 -1.68 8.61
C GLY A 460 -15.86 -0.24 8.75
N LYS A 461 -14.98 0.74 9.00
CA LYS A 461 -15.39 2.14 9.07
C LYS A 461 -15.93 2.59 7.72
N PRO A 462 -17.00 3.39 7.69
CA PRO A 462 -17.49 3.95 6.44
C PRO A 462 -16.45 4.90 5.87
N SER A 463 -16.45 5.05 4.55
CA SER A 463 -15.65 6.09 3.89
C SER A 463 -16.04 7.46 4.46
N SER A 464 -15.05 8.25 4.88
CA SER A 464 -15.31 9.62 5.32
C SER A 464 -15.83 10.45 4.15
N ALA A 465 -16.79 11.33 4.44
CA ALA A 465 -17.31 12.31 3.49
C ALA A 465 -16.24 13.33 3.05
N ASP A 466 -15.14 13.42 3.81
CA ASP A 466 -14.00 14.26 3.51
C ASP A 466 -13.34 13.85 2.19
N GLY A 467 -12.91 14.84 1.41
CA GLY A 467 -12.47 14.66 0.03
C GLY A 467 -11.18 13.84 -0.14
N VAL A 468 -10.28 14.34 -0.98
CA VAL A 468 -9.12 13.58 -1.47
C VAL A 468 -8.05 13.33 -0.37
N ARG A 469 -8.10 14.04 0.76
CA ARG A 469 -7.20 13.83 1.89
C ARG A 469 -7.94 13.56 3.18
N GLU A 470 -7.60 12.44 3.80
CA GLU A 470 -7.42 12.42 5.25
C GLU A 470 -5.93 12.68 5.52
N SER A 471 -5.63 13.72 6.28
CA SER A 471 -4.26 13.93 6.76
C SER A 471 -3.84 12.72 7.60
N SER A 472 -2.62 12.24 7.40
CA SER A 472 -1.99 11.12 8.10
C SER A 472 -1.73 11.38 9.60
N THR A 473 -2.50 12.25 10.25
CA THR A 473 -2.28 12.76 11.61
C THR A 473 -2.61 11.76 12.71
N HIS A 474 -3.18 10.59 12.40
CA HIS A 474 -3.25 9.45 13.33
C HIS A 474 -1.99 8.57 13.34
N ALA A 475 -0.92 8.96 12.62
CA ALA A 475 0.42 8.45 12.90
C ALA A 475 0.90 9.00 14.25
N GLY A 476 0.54 8.30 15.33
CA GLY A 476 1.06 8.55 16.67
C GLY A 476 2.58 8.77 16.60
N LYS A 477 3.01 9.89 17.17
CA LYS A 477 4.39 10.40 17.27
C LYS A 477 5.46 9.30 17.37
N ARG A 478 5.91 8.78 16.23
CA ARG A 478 7.26 8.24 16.00
C ARG A 478 7.64 8.62 14.58
N GLN A 479 8.15 9.84 14.42
CA GLN A 479 8.94 10.18 13.24
C GLN A 479 10.14 9.23 13.21
N PHE A 480 10.09 8.21 12.36
CA PHE A 480 11.30 7.52 11.95
C PHE A 480 12.03 8.46 10.99
N GLN A 481 12.98 9.23 11.53
CA GLN A 481 13.92 9.97 10.71
C GLN A 481 14.71 8.97 9.87
N HIS A 482 14.69 9.14 8.55
CA HIS A 482 15.70 8.55 7.68
C HIS A 482 17.08 9.08 8.13
N PRO A 483 18.11 8.24 8.30
CA PRO A 483 19.46 8.77 8.42
C PRO A 483 19.80 9.43 7.09
N SER A 484 20.00 10.75 7.12
CA SER A 484 20.67 11.50 6.07
C SER A 484 21.98 10.81 5.72
N GLN A 485 22.24 10.65 4.43
CA GLN A 485 23.56 10.25 3.94
C GLN A 485 24.58 11.27 4.46
N GLY A 486 25.39 10.85 5.43
CA GLY A 486 26.55 11.57 5.89
C GLY A 486 27.74 11.10 5.09
N GLU A 487 28.28 12.00 4.28
CA GLU A 487 29.62 11.95 3.70
C GLU A 487 30.64 11.52 4.77
N GLN A 488 31.53 10.59 4.42
CA GLN A 488 32.81 10.44 5.10
C GLN A 488 33.92 10.97 4.18
N PRO A 489 34.98 11.60 4.74
CA PRO A 489 36.20 11.84 3.99
C PRO A 489 36.92 10.53 3.63
#